data_AF-A0A818YQ01-F1
#
_entry.id   AF-A0A818YQ01-F1
#
_cell.length_a   1.000
_cell.length_b   1.000
_cell.length_c   1.000
_cell.angle_alpha   90.00
_cell.angle_beta   90.00
_cell.angle_gamma   90.00
#
_symmetry.space_group_name_H-M   'P 1'
#
loop_
_entity.id
_entity.type
_entity.pdbx_description
1 polymer ?
#
loop_
_entity_poly.entity_id
_entity_poly.type
_entity_poly.pdbx_seq_one_letter_code
_entity_poly.pdbx_strand_id
1 'polypeptide(L)'
;MSSNNDRDIMVACLTEARTSLQVLTKAGITELMTFRKPPLSIIYILEGLTVLLAPSKRMSDWYEIKKWLGTRVNELLTMLMNFNTDQVSEEQLEHLKTILARPECDSERVRCCSLAGYQLCLWLKGIANYSIIQRQYQQSL
;
A
#
# COMPACT_ATOMS: atom_id res chain seq x y z
N MET A 1 -6.93 -13.82 -26.90
CA MET A 1 -7.70 -12.57 -26.62
C MET A 1 -7.42 -11.99 -25.23
N SER A 2 -6.83 -12.76 -24.30
CA SER A 2 -6.60 -12.34 -22.89
C SER A 2 -5.47 -11.32 -22.69
N SER A 3 -4.38 -11.40 -23.46
CA SER A 3 -3.14 -10.64 -23.19
C SER A 3 -3.24 -9.11 -23.39
N ASN A 4 -4.21 -8.61 -24.16
CA ASN A 4 -4.43 -7.16 -24.28
C ASN A 4 -5.22 -6.62 -23.09
N ASN A 5 -6.24 -7.36 -22.64
CA ASN A 5 -7.06 -6.99 -21.49
C ASN A 5 -6.23 -6.95 -20.20
N ASP A 6 -5.31 -7.89 -20.00
CA ASP A 6 -4.46 -7.92 -18.80
C ASP A 6 -3.54 -6.70 -18.71
N ARG A 7 -2.98 -6.24 -19.84
CA ARG A 7 -2.16 -5.02 -19.87
C ARG A 7 -2.98 -3.77 -19.57
N ASP A 8 -4.20 -3.68 -20.09
CA ASP A 8 -5.08 -2.55 -19.84
C ASP A 8 -5.47 -2.47 -18.35
N ILE A 9 -5.76 -3.62 -17.72
CA ILE A 9 -6.05 -3.67 -16.28
C ILE A 9 -4.81 -3.29 -15.45
N MET A 10 -3.62 -3.77 -15.82
CA MET A 10 -2.37 -3.37 -15.14
C MET A 10 -2.15 -1.85 -15.18
N VAL A 11 -2.35 -1.22 -16.35
CA VAL A 11 -2.23 0.23 -16.50
C VAL A 11 -3.26 0.95 -15.64
N ALA A 12 -4.49 0.46 -15.58
CA ALA A 12 -5.54 1.02 -14.72
C ALA A 12 -5.15 0.95 -13.23
N CYS A 13 -4.70 -0.22 -12.74
CA CYS A 13 -4.25 -0.39 -11.34
C CYS A 13 -3.14 0.59 -10.95
N LEU A 14 -2.13 0.76 -11.82
CA LEU A 14 -1.03 1.70 -11.57
C LEU A 14 -1.49 3.15 -11.63
N THR A 15 -2.42 3.47 -12.53
CA THR A 15 -2.97 4.83 -12.66
C THR A 15 -3.75 5.20 -11.40
N GLU A 16 -4.62 4.32 -10.91
CA GLU A 16 -5.38 4.55 -9.68
C GLU A 16 -4.46 4.72 -8.47
N ALA A 17 -3.46 3.85 -8.32
CA ALA A 17 -2.46 3.95 -7.25
C ALA A 17 -1.68 5.27 -7.34
N ARG A 18 -1.33 5.73 -8.55
CA ARG A 18 -0.64 7.01 -8.73
C ARG A 18 -1.53 8.20 -8.39
N THR A 19 -2.80 8.17 -8.78
CA THR A 19 -3.76 9.22 -8.46
C THR A 19 -4.00 9.32 -6.96
N SER A 20 -4.03 8.18 -6.24
CA SER A 20 -4.19 8.21 -4.78
C SER A 20 -3.01 8.92 -4.09
N LEU A 21 -1.79 8.67 -4.56
CA LEU A 21 -0.59 9.36 -4.06
C LEU A 21 -0.54 10.85 -4.37
N GLN A 22 -1.13 11.30 -5.49
CA GLN A 22 -1.21 12.75 -5.79
C GLN A 22 -2.07 13.52 -4.79
N VAL A 23 -3.06 12.85 -4.19
CA VAL A 23 -3.91 13.44 -3.14
C VAL A 23 -3.27 13.31 -1.76
N LEU A 24 -2.39 12.33 -1.56
CA LEU A 24 -1.70 12.11 -0.29
C LEU A 24 -0.73 13.26 0.00
N THR A 25 -0.91 13.92 1.15
CA THR A 25 -0.04 15.02 1.58
C THR A 25 0.85 14.61 2.75
N LYS A 26 1.98 15.30 2.90
CA LYS A 26 2.87 15.14 4.07
C LYS A 26 2.16 15.43 5.39
N ALA A 27 1.21 16.37 5.40
CA ALA A 27 0.40 16.66 6.58
C ALA A 27 -0.46 15.44 6.96
N GLY A 28 -1.10 14.80 5.97
CA GLY A 28 -1.88 13.58 6.19
C GLY A 28 -1.04 12.41 6.71
N ILE A 29 0.18 12.21 6.19
CA ILE A 29 1.11 11.20 6.73
C ILE A 29 1.48 11.51 8.18
N THR A 30 1.76 12.78 8.49
CA THR A 30 2.07 13.23 9.84
C THR A 30 0.89 12.98 10.79
N GLU A 31 -0.33 13.27 10.36
CA GLU A 31 -1.57 13.03 11.10
C GLU A 31 -1.68 11.57 11.53
N LEU A 32 -1.45 10.61 10.62
CA LEU A 32 -1.47 9.18 10.94
C LEU A 32 -0.51 8.83 12.10
N MET A 33 0.63 9.52 12.21
CA MET A 33 1.59 9.30 13.31
C MET A 33 1.18 9.94 14.63
N THR A 34 0.25 10.90 14.63
CA THR A 34 -0.19 11.59 15.85
C THR A 34 -1.13 10.76 16.71
N PHE A 35 -1.70 9.67 16.18
CA PHE A 35 -2.57 8.79 16.95
C PHE A 35 -1.85 8.26 18.21
N ARG A 36 -2.47 8.51 19.39
CA ARG A 36 -2.03 7.91 20.66
C ARG A 36 -2.42 6.43 20.74
N LYS A 37 -3.61 6.11 20.24
CA LYS A 37 -4.15 4.75 20.08
C LYS A 37 -4.73 4.66 18.67
N PRO A 38 -3.97 4.21 17.66
CA PRO A 38 -4.45 4.18 16.29
C PRO A 38 -5.57 3.14 16.12
N PRO A 39 -6.56 3.40 15.26
CA PRO A 39 -7.52 2.37 14.84
C PRO A 39 -6.80 1.19 14.17
N LEU A 40 -7.34 -0.02 14.32
CA LEU A 40 -6.78 -1.23 13.69
C LEU A 40 -6.66 -1.07 12.16
N SER A 41 -7.64 -0.43 11.52
CA SER A 41 -7.59 -0.07 10.10
C SER A 41 -6.31 0.67 9.73
N ILE A 42 -5.89 1.66 10.53
CA ILE A 42 -4.67 2.41 10.26
C ILE A 42 -3.43 1.56 10.51
N ILE A 43 -3.42 0.76 11.58
CA ILE A 43 -2.28 -0.14 11.88
C ILE A 43 -2.06 -1.09 10.70
N TYR A 44 -3.10 -1.74 10.19
CA TYR A 44 -2.96 -2.73 9.11
C TYR A 44 -2.57 -2.10 7.77
N ILE A 45 -3.08 -0.91 7.44
CA ILE A 45 -2.61 -0.19 6.25
C ILE A 45 -1.14 0.17 6.37
N LEU A 46 -0.68 0.61 7.54
CA LEU A 46 0.73 0.92 7.74
C LEU A 46 1.62 -0.34 7.82
N GLU A 47 1.12 -1.44 8.38
CA GLU A 47 1.76 -2.76 8.35
C GLU A 47 2.04 -3.17 6.89
N GLY A 48 1.01 -3.12 6.03
CA GLY A 48 1.13 -3.42 4.59
C GLY A 48 2.12 -2.50 3.87
N LEU A 49 2.21 -1.24 4.28
CA LEU A 49 3.21 -0.30 3.79
C LEU A 49 4.64 -0.77 4.10
N THR A 50 4.87 -1.26 5.33
CA THR A 50 6.19 -1.78 5.72
C THR A 50 6.55 -3.08 5.00
N VAL A 51 5.57 -3.90 4.62
CA VAL A 51 5.82 -5.12 3.82
C VAL A 51 6.46 -4.77 2.47
N LEU A 52 6.00 -3.68 1.83
CA LEU A 52 6.54 -3.22 0.55
C LEU A 52 7.85 -2.44 0.70
N LEU A 53 7.88 -1.47 1.62
CA LEU A 53 9.00 -0.52 1.73
C LEU A 53 10.14 -0.97 2.66
N ALA A 54 9.89 -1.92 3.55
CA ALA A 54 10.87 -2.44 4.50
C ALA A 54 10.77 -3.97 4.60
N PRO A 55 10.94 -4.72 3.48
CA PRO A 55 10.75 -6.17 3.44
C PRO A 55 11.59 -6.94 4.46
N SER A 56 12.76 -6.42 4.84
CA SER A 56 13.65 -7.04 5.83
C SER A 56 13.24 -6.83 7.30
N LYS A 57 12.28 -5.94 7.58
CA LYS A 57 11.92 -5.54 8.96
C LYS A 57 10.44 -5.69 9.31
N ARG A 58 9.58 -6.05 8.35
CA ARG A 58 8.12 -6.24 8.46
C ARG A 58 7.57 -5.96 9.86
N MET A 59 7.01 -4.78 10.04
CA MET A 59 6.60 -4.29 11.35
C MET A 59 5.08 -4.39 11.45
N SER A 60 4.60 -5.11 12.46
CA SER A 60 3.17 -5.20 12.80
C SER A 60 2.82 -4.42 14.07
N ASP A 61 3.81 -4.10 14.89
CA ASP A 61 3.63 -3.28 16.08
C ASP A 61 3.58 -1.78 15.75
N TRP A 62 2.61 -1.09 16.35
CA TRP A 62 2.41 0.34 16.11
C TRP A 62 3.63 1.19 16.48
N TYR A 63 4.29 0.89 17.60
CA TYR A 63 5.42 1.68 18.06
C TYR A 63 6.60 1.56 17.11
N GLU A 64 6.85 0.36 16.58
CA GLU A 64 7.88 0.13 15.56
C GLU A 64 7.57 0.83 14.25
N ILE A 65 6.33 0.67 13.75
CA ILE A 65 5.84 1.33 12.53
C ILE A 65 5.99 2.84 12.66
N LYS A 66 5.51 3.43 13.76
CA LYS A 66 5.56 4.87 14.02
C LYS A 66 6.99 5.37 14.07
N LYS A 67 7.90 4.65 14.73
CA LYS A 67 9.32 5.01 14.79
C LYS A 67 9.95 4.99 13.39
N TRP A 68 9.66 3.96 12.60
CA TRP A 68 10.17 3.83 11.24
C TRP A 68 9.66 4.95 10.32
N LEU A 69 8.35 5.23 10.35
CA LEU A 69 7.71 6.32 9.59
C LEU A 69 8.22 7.69 10.03
N GLY A 70 8.41 7.91 11.34
CA GLY A 70 8.87 9.19 11.88
C GLY A 70 10.24 9.60 11.33
N THR A 71 11.15 8.64 11.13
CA THR A 71 12.46 8.89 10.51
C THR A 71 12.41 9.13 9.00
N ARG A 72 11.27 8.86 8.34
CA ARG A 72 11.11 8.84 6.88
C ARG A 72 9.97 9.71 6.36
N VAL A 73 9.30 10.48 7.22
CA VAL A 73 8.09 11.24 6.85
C VAL A 73 8.31 12.19 5.67
N ASN A 74 9.52 12.73 5.52
CA ASN A 74 9.88 13.64 4.42
C ASN A 74 10.11 12.91 3.10
N GLU A 75 10.56 11.65 3.17
CA GLU A 75 10.95 10.84 2.02
C GLU A 75 9.84 9.88 1.59
N LEU A 76 8.84 9.65 2.46
CA LEU A 76 7.82 8.62 2.26
C LEU A 76 7.07 8.80 0.93
N LEU A 77 6.61 10.01 0.61
CA LEU A 77 5.93 10.27 -0.66
C LEU A 77 6.82 9.95 -1.86
N THR A 78 8.09 10.34 -1.82
CA THR A 78 9.06 10.04 -2.88
C THR A 78 9.30 8.54 -3.00
N MET A 79 9.41 7.81 -1.89
CA MET A 79 9.55 6.35 -1.90
C MET A 79 8.31 5.67 -2.50
N LEU A 80 7.10 6.13 -2.18
CA LEU A 80 5.86 5.58 -2.73
C LEU A 80 5.73 5.83 -4.25
N MET A 81 6.07 7.04 -4.70
CA MET A 81 6.01 7.43 -6.11
C MET A 81 7.05 6.70 -6.97
N ASN A 82 8.21 6.39 -6.40
CA ASN A 82 9.30 5.70 -7.09
C ASN A 82 9.36 4.20 -6.77
N PHE A 83 8.34 3.65 -6.11
CA PHE A 83 8.32 2.25 -5.73
C PHE A 83 8.24 1.37 -6.98
N ASN A 84 9.15 0.41 -7.10
CA ASN A 84 9.17 -0.52 -8.23
C ASN A 84 8.24 -1.69 -7.98
N THR A 85 7.04 -1.63 -8.58
CA THR A 85 6.00 -2.66 -8.46
C THR A 85 6.37 -3.99 -9.10
N ASP A 86 7.32 -4.00 -10.05
CA ASP A 86 7.78 -5.20 -10.76
C ASP A 86 8.71 -6.07 -9.90
N GLN A 87 9.25 -5.50 -8.82
CA GLN A 87 10.19 -6.17 -7.93
C GLN A 87 9.52 -6.73 -6.67
N VAL A 88 8.18 -6.63 -6.56
CA VAL A 88 7.43 -7.19 -5.44
C VAL A 88 7.58 -8.71 -5.46
N SER A 89 8.19 -9.29 -4.42
CA SER A 89 8.34 -10.75 -4.30
C SER A 89 7.00 -11.44 -4.02
N GLU A 90 6.91 -12.73 -4.32
CA GLU A 90 5.71 -13.53 -4.00
C GLU A 90 5.41 -13.51 -2.50
N GLU A 91 6.45 -13.59 -1.67
CA GLU A 91 6.32 -13.52 -0.23
C GLU A 91 5.75 -12.16 0.25
N GLN A 92 6.17 -11.05 -0.36
CA GLN A 92 5.60 -9.73 -0.05
C GLN A 92 4.14 -9.66 -0.47
N LEU A 93 3.81 -10.18 -1.65
CA LEU A 93 2.46 -10.18 -2.18
C LEU A 93 1.50 -10.99 -1.30
N GLU A 94 1.88 -12.19 -0.87
CA GLU A 94 1.01 -13.04 -0.03
C GLU A 94 0.77 -12.42 1.37
N HIS A 95 1.79 -11.80 1.97
CA HIS A 95 1.60 -11.06 3.22
C HIS A 95 0.68 -9.85 3.02
N LEU A 96 0.89 -9.08 1.95
CA LEU A 96 0.07 -7.91 1.65
C LEU A 96 -1.39 -8.32 1.41
N LYS A 97 -1.64 -9.40 0.66
CA LYS A 97 -2.99 -9.96 0.46
C LYS A 97 -3.64 -10.37 1.78
N THR A 98 -2.89 -11.02 2.66
CA THR A 98 -3.37 -11.44 3.99
C THR A 98 -3.81 -10.24 4.83
N ILE A 99 -3.06 -9.14 4.79
CA ILE A 99 -3.40 -7.89 5.49
C ILE A 99 -4.62 -7.24 4.84
N LEU A 100 -4.65 -7.10 3.52
CA LEU A 100 -5.73 -6.43 2.78
C LEU A 100 -7.06 -7.21 2.78
N ALA A 101 -7.01 -8.52 3.02
CA ALA A 101 -8.21 -9.36 3.19
C ALA A 101 -8.93 -9.12 4.52
N ARG A 102 -8.30 -8.44 5.48
CA ARG A 102 -8.91 -8.13 6.78
C ARG A 102 -10.06 -7.12 6.59
N PRO A 103 -11.20 -7.28 7.30
CA PRO A 103 -12.35 -6.39 7.15
C PRO A 103 -12.07 -4.96 7.64
N GLU A 104 -11.01 -4.73 8.40
CA GLU A 104 -10.53 -3.40 8.80
C GLU A 104 -9.84 -2.65 7.66
N CYS A 105 -9.39 -3.36 6.61
CA CYS A 105 -8.75 -2.82 5.40
C CYS A 105 -9.76 -2.50 4.28
N ASP A 106 -11.06 -2.56 4.58
CA ASP A 106 -12.08 -2.02 3.71
C ASP A 106 -11.84 -0.52 3.48
N SER A 107 -11.92 -0.08 2.22
CA SER A 107 -11.51 1.28 1.85
C SER A 107 -12.43 2.33 2.47
N GLU A 108 -13.74 2.07 2.56
CA GLU A 108 -14.69 3.01 3.18
C GLU A 108 -14.48 3.10 4.69
N ARG A 109 -14.21 1.97 5.36
CA ARG A 109 -13.84 1.97 6.78
C ARG A 109 -12.56 2.77 7.04
N VAL A 110 -11.52 2.56 6.25
CA VAL A 110 -10.26 3.30 6.38
C VAL A 110 -10.50 4.80 6.14
N ARG A 111 -11.33 5.15 5.14
CA ARG A 111 -11.70 6.54 4.83
C ARG A 111 -12.40 7.23 5.99
N CYS A 112 -13.28 6.54 6.71
CA CYS A 112 -13.90 7.07 7.92
C CYS A 112 -12.88 7.38 9.03
N CYS A 113 -11.73 6.69 9.06
CA CYS A 113 -10.67 6.94 10.02
C CYS A 113 -9.72 8.06 9.59
N SER A 114 -9.27 8.05 8.33
CA SER A 114 -8.36 9.07 7.80
C SER A 114 -8.35 9.05 6.27
N LEU A 115 -8.38 10.24 5.66
CA LEU A 115 -8.19 10.39 4.23
C LEU A 115 -6.80 9.94 3.77
N ALA A 116 -5.76 10.20 4.57
CA ALA A 116 -4.40 9.74 4.25
C ALA A 116 -4.30 8.21 4.30
N GLY A 117 -4.94 7.59 5.30
CA GLY A 117 -5.05 6.14 5.37
C GLY A 117 -5.77 5.55 4.16
N TYR A 118 -6.83 6.21 3.68
CA TYR A 118 -7.56 5.78 2.49
C TYR A 118 -6.70 5.82 1.23
N GLN A 119 -5.94 6.91 1.00
CA GLN A 119 -5.05 7.00 -0.16
C GLN A 119 -3.98 5.91 -0.16
N LEU A 120 -3.43 5.60 1.02
CA LEU A 120 -2.48 4.49 1.20
C LEU A 120 -3.16 3.13 0.96
N CYS A 121 -4.40 2.93 1.42
CA CYS A 121 -5.17 1.72 1.17
C CYS A 121 -5.39 1.47 -0.32
N LEU A 122 -5.79 2.49 -1.07
CA LEU A 122 -5.95 2.39 -2.53
C LEU A 122 -4.63 2.08 -3.23
N TRP A 123 -3.54 2.73 -2.82
CA TRP A 123 -2.22 2.48 -3.37
C TRP A 123 -1.78 1.03 -3.15
N LEU A 124 -1.91 0.51 -1.93
CA LEU A 124 -1.59 -0.88 -1.59
C LEU A 124 -2.41 -1.88 -2.41
N LYS A 125 -3.72 -1.64 -2.55
CA LYS A 125 -4.62 -2.48 -3.35
C LYS A 125 -4.25 -2.45 -4.83
N GLY A 126 -3.93 -1.27 -5.37
CA GLY A 126 -3.49 -1.10 -6.75
C GLY A 126 -2.20 -1.87 -7.06
N ILE A 127 -1.22 -1.80 -6.15
CA ILE A 127 0.02 -2.59 -6.28
C ILE A 127 -0.25 -4.09 -6.19
N ALA A 128 -1.02 -4.54 -5.20
CA ALA A 128 -1.33 -5.96 -5.05
C ALA A 128 -2.01 -6.52 -6.29
N ASN A 129 -3.01 -5.81 -6.83
CA ASN A 129 -3.72 -6.21 -8.05
C ASN A 129 -2.79 -6.22 -9.27
N TYR A 130 -1.98 -5.18 -9.45
CA TYR A 130 -0.97 -5.14 -10.51
C TYR A 130 -0.05 -6.36 -10.45
N SER A 131 0.51 -6.64 -9.27
CA SER A 131 1.44 -7.75 -9.04
C SER A 131 0.81 -9.13 -9.28
N ILE A 132 -0.50 -9.29 -9.05
CA ILE A 132 -1.24 -10.53 -9.34
C ILE A 132 -1.34 -10.73 -10.85
N ILE A 133 -1.82 -9.70 -11.57
CA ILE A 133 -2.06 -9.78 -13.02
C ILE A 133 -0.73 -9.90 -13.76
N GLN A 134 0.31 -9.20 -13.33
CA GLN A 134 1.66 -9.28 -13.90
C GLN A 134 2.19 -10.71 -13.90
N ARG A 135 2.02 -11.45 -12.80
CA ARG A 135 2.43 -12.86 -12.69
C ARG A 135 1.63 -13.76 -13.62
N GLN A 136 0.32 -13.58 -13.69
CA GLN A 136 -0.55 -14.34 -14.60
C GLN A 136 -0.14 -14.12 -16.06
N TYR A 137 0.13 -12.86 -16.41
CA TYR A 137 0.60 -12.49 -17.73
C TYR A 137 1.96 -13.13 -18.06
N GLN A 138 2.91 -13.14 -17.12
CA GLN A 138 4.21 -13.80 -17.29
C GLN A 138 4.12 -15.33 -17.46
N GLN A 139 3.15 -15.99 -16.83
CA GLN A 139 2.92 -17.43 -16.98
C GLN A 139 2.25 -17.81 -18.30
N SER A 140 1.60 -16.85 -18.96
CA SER A 140 0.91 -17.03 -20.24
C SER A 140 1.78 -16.80 -21.48
N LEU A 141 3.02 -16.35 -21.27
CA LEU A 141 4.06 -16.12 -22.28
C LEU A 141 4.96 -17.34 -22.43
#